data_AF-A0A957I9Z5-F1
#
_entry.id   AF-A0A957I9Z5-F1
#
_cell.length_a   1.000
_cell.length_b   1.000
_cell.length_c   1.000
_cell.angle_alpha   90.00
_cell.angle_beta   90.00
_cell.angle_gamma   90.00
#
_symmetry.space_group_name_H-M   'P 1'
#
loop_
_entity.id
_entity.type
_entity.pdbx_description
1 polymer ?
#
loop_
_entity_poly.entity_id
_entity_poly.type
_entity_poly.pdbx_seq_one_letter_code
_entity_poly.pdbx_strand_id
1 'polypeptide(L)'
;LLDIPVAQTTLAGQNLTVPFTFINWRVLDSQDVFEPSIRNLYLAGGQVDFEYQPRAEFAALHTTHLNIVLNNQDPATRQPPPNLSLWDWAQETWVPVEGVVWGETAVSNPTRFVSPANAARLRVEDASLLGVDIRDVYLVFTGNLE
;
A
#
# COMPACT_ATOMS: atom_id res chain seq x y z
N LEU A 1 5.43 3.61 -29.97
CA LEU A 1 5.71 4.23 -28.66
C LEU A 1 4.92 5.52 -28.59
N LEU A 2 4.05 5.65 -27.59
CA LEU A 2 3.37 6.92 -27.31
C LEU A 2 4.25 7.67 -26.31
N ASP A 3 5.07 8.59 -26.80
CA ASP A 3 5.78 9.55 -25.95
C ASP A 3 4.78 10.65 -25.58
N ILE A 4 4.32 10.63 -24.33
CA ILE A 4 3.61 11.78 -23.76
C ILE A 4 4.70 12.66 -23.15
N PRO A 5 4.97 13.86 -23.69
CA PRO A 5 5.87 14.78 -23.04
C PRO A 5 5.18 15.20 -21.74
N VAL A 6 5.70 14.73 -20.61
CA VAL A 6 5.31 15.26 -19.30
C VAL A 6 5.68 16.73 -19.36
N ALA A 7 4.68 17.59 -19.50
CA ALA A 7 4.85 19.03 -19.48
C ALA A 7 5.39 19.39 -18.09
N GLN A 8 6.72 19.51 -17.98
CA GLN A 8 7.46 19.74 -16.74
C GLN A 8 7.15 21.10 -16.08
N THR A 9 6.27 21.92 -16.67
CA THR A 9 6.07 23.31 -16.27
C THR A 9 4.69 23.64 -15.68
N THR A 10 3.77 22.67 -15.55
CA THR A 10 2.39 22.93 -15.06
C THR A 10 1.91 22.10 -13.86
N LEU A 11 2.78 21.28 -13.25
CA LEU A 11 2.39 20.38 -12.16
C LEU A 11 2.80 20.86 -10.75
N ALA A 12 3.61 21.92 -10.63
CA ALA A 12 3.94 22.51 -9.34
C ALA A 12 2.65 23.01 -8.65
N GLY A 13 2.28 22.38 -7.53
CA GLY A 13 1.07 22.70 -6.76
C GLY A 13 -0.21 21.95 -7.16
N GLN A 14 -0.17 20.99 -8.10
CA GLN A 14 -1.29 20.08 -8.33
C GLN A 14 -1.13 18.79 -7.53
N ASN A 15 -2.18 18.41 -6.81
CA ASN A 15 -2.23 17.15 -6.09
C ASN A 15 -2.30 15.99 -7.10
N LEU A 16 -1.25 15.19 -7.14
CA LEU A 16 -1.00 14.12 -8.10
C LEU A 16 -1.11 12.77 -7.41
N THR A 17 -1.97 11.90 -7.94
CA THR A 17 -2.00 10.49 -7.55
C THR A 17 -1.03 9.70 -8.42
N VAL A 18 -0.10 8.98 -7.79
CA VAL A 18 0.84 8.09 -8.49
C VAL A 18 0.04 6.91 -9.05
N PRO A 19 0.01 6.70 -10.38
CA PRO A 19 -0.64 5.53 -10.93
C PRO A 19 0.08 4.27 -10.46
N PHE A 20 -0.66 3.23 -10.09
CA PHE A 20 -0.10 2.00 -9.53
C PHE A 20 0.98 1.34 -10.41
N THR A 21 0.93 1.50 -11.74
CA THR A 21 1.97 1.01 -12.66
C THR A 21 3.34 1.67 -12.45
N PHE A 22 3.39 2.80 -11.75
CA PHE A 22 4.61 3.52 -11.35
C PHE A 22 4.98 3.28 -9.89
N ILE A 23 4.42 2.26 -9.24
CA ILE A 23 4.79 1.84 -7.90
C ILE A 23 5.54 0.51 -8.02
N ASN A 24 6.79 0.50 -7.58
CA ASN A 24 7.54 -0.73 -7.35
C ASN A 24 7.09 -1.33 -6.02
N TRP A 25 7.04 -2.64 -5.94
CA TRP A 25 6.75 -3.36 -4.70
C TRP A 25 7.65 -4.56 -4.53
N ARG A 26 7.85 -4.99 -3.29
CA ARG A 26 8.54 -6.23 -2.94
C ARG A 26 8.01 -6.81 -1.64
N VAL A 27 8.11 -8.12 -1.51
CA VAL A 27 7.93 -8.82 -0.23
C VAL A 27 9.20 -8.61 0.60
N LEU A 28 9.03 -8.19 1.86
CA LEU A 28 10.11 -8.06 2.84
C LEU A 28 10.22 -9.31 3.71
N ASP A 29 9.08 -9.83 4.15
CA ASP A 29 8.96 -11.01 5.00
C ASP A 29 7.60 -11.69 4.76
N SER A 30 7.51 -12.98 5.03
CA SER A 30 6.25 -13.73 4.93
C SER A 30 6.28 -14.99 5.79
N GLN A 31 5.17 -15.27 6.46
CA GLN A 31 4.97 -16.46 7.27
C GLN A 31 3.57 -17.02 7.01
N ASP A 32 3.45 -18.32 6.72
CA ASP A 32 2.18 -19.01 6.52
C ASP A 32 1.30 -18.37 5.42
N VAL A 33 1.97 -17.97 4.33
CA VAL A 33 1.38 -17.33 3.15
C VAL A 33 1.64 -18.17 1.90
N PHE A 34 0.59 -18.45 1.14
CA PHE A 34 0.73 -19.09 -0.16
C PHE A 34 1.06 -18.04 -1.22
N GLU A 35 2.22 -18.19 -1.89
CA GLU A 35 2.70 -17.31 -2.97
C GLU A 35 2.58 -15.80 -2.66
N PRO A 36 3.40 -15.26 -1.74
CA PRO A 36 3.27 -13.88 -1.27
C PRO A 36 3.40 -12.88 -2.43
N SER A 37 2.28 -12.25 -2.75
CA SER A 37 2.08 -11.35 -3.88
C SER A 37 1.07 -10.29 -3.47
N ILE A 38 1.11 -9.13 -4.11
CA ILE A 38 0.10 -8.08 -3.91
C ILE A 38 -1.21 -8.37 -4.66
N ARG A 39 -1.31 -9.51 -5.36
CA ARG A 39 -2.50 -10.00 -6.06
C ARG A 39 -2.69 -11.49 -5.83
N ASN A 40 -3.94 -11.91 -5.70
CA ASN A 40 -4.36 -13.31 -5.46
C ASN A 40 -3.59 -13.94 -4.28
N LEU A 41 -3.54 -13.21 -3.18
CA LEU A 41 -2.84 -13.58 -1.95
C LEU A 41 -3.75 -14.42 -1.07
N TYR A 42 -3.26 -15.55 -0.58
CA TYR A 42 -3.95 -16.34 0.45
C TYR A 42 -3.11 -16.38 1.74
N LEU A 43 -3.66 -15.84 2.82
CA LEU A 43 -3.08 -15.93 4.16
C LEU A 43 -3.71 -17.11 4.90
N ALA A 44 -2.92 -18.08 5.36
CA ALA A 44 -3.40 -19.26 6.07
C ALA A 44 -3.25 -19.08 7.59
N GLY A 45 -3.74 -17.98 8.14
CA GLY A 45 -3.49 -17.59 9.54
C GLY A 45 -2.08 -17.00 9.77
N GLY A 46 -1.52 -16.37 8.72
CA GLY A 46 -0.15 -15.86 8.67
C GLY A 46 -0.04 -14.36 8.40
N GLN A 47 1.17 -13.92 8.07
CA GLN A 47 1.47 -12.52 7.75
C GLN A 47 2.37 -12.36 6.52
N VAL A 48 2.25 -11.23 5.84
CA VAL A 48 3.19 -10.78 4.81
C VAL A 48 3.48 -9.29 4.95
N ASP A 49 4.74 -8.94 4.80
CA ASP A 49 5.23 -7.57 4.82
C ASP A 49 5.59 -7.14 3.40
N PHE A 50 5.03 -6.03 2.94
CA PHE A 50 5.33 -5.41 1.65
C PHE A 50 6.02 -4.07 1.83
N GLU A 51 6.91 -3.72 0.90
CA GLU A 51 7.39 -2.35 0.71
C GLU A 51 6.91 -1.85 -0.66
N TYR A 52 6.33 -0.65 -0.68
CA TYR A 52 5.89 0.07 -1.87
C TYR A 52 6.71 1.33 -2.03
N GLN A 53 7.15 1.59 -3.26
CA GLN A 53 8.04 2.69 -3.59
C GLN A 53 7.62 3.27 -4.95
N PRO A 54 7.10 4.51 -5.01
CA PRO A 54 6.96 5.24 -6.26
C PRO A 54 8.30 5.25 -7.01
N ARG A 55 8.25 5.09 -8.33
CA ARG A 55 9.44 5.10 -9.18
C ARG A 55 10.14 6.45 -9.17
N ALA A 56 11.35 6.49 -9.75
CA ALA A 56 12.24 7.65 -9.71
C ALA A 56 11.60 8.94 -10.26
N GLU A 57 10.67 8.83 -11.21
CA GLU A 57 9.92 9.97 -11.76
C GLU A 57 9.04 10.68 -10.71
N PHE A 58 8.71 9.99 -9.61
CA PHE A 58 7.95 10.50 -8.47
C PHE A 58 8.81 10.62 -7.21
N ALA A 59 10.14 10.57 -7.31
CA ALA A 59 11.04 10.66 -6.15
C ALA A 59 10.88 11.98 -5.38
N ALA A 60 10.53 13.07 -6.07
CA ALA A 60 10.27 14.39 -5.49
C ALA A 60 8.81 14.60 -5.04
N LEU A 61 7.97 13.55 -5.04
CA LEU A 61 6.60 13.66 -4.56
C LEU A 61 6.58 13.87 -3.05
N HIS A 62 6.06 14.99 -2.57
CA HIS A 62 5.72 15.14 -1.18
C HIS A 62 4.33 14.53 -0.92
N THR A 63 4.29 13.31 -0.40
CA THR A 63 3.04 12.57 -0.15
C THR A 63 2.19 13.26 0.92
N THR A 64 0.99 13.70 0.54
CA THR A 64 0.02 14.37 1.42
C THR A 64 -1.16 13.47 1.80
N HIS A 65 -1.44 12.44 1.01
CA HIS A 65 -2.44 11.42 1.28
C HIS A 65 -1.87 10.04 0.96
N LEU A 66 -2.22 9.06 1.78
CA LEU A 66 -1.89 7.65 1.59
C LEU A 66 -3.17 6.85 1.82
N ASN A 67 -3.56 6.05 0.84
CA ASN A 67 -4.70 5.14 0.99
C ASN A 67 -4.23 3.70 0.81
N ILE A 68 -4.88 2.78 1.52
CA ILE A 68 -4.69 1.34 1.36
C ILE A 68 -5.85 0.80 0.56
N VAL A 69 -5.57 0.16 -0.56
CA VAL A 69 -6.55 -0.63 -1.29
C VAL A 69 -6.41 -2.08 -0.87
N LEU A 70 -7.51 -2.69 -0.46
CA LEU A 70 -7.58 -4.07 0.01
C LEU A 70 -8.91 -4.66 -0.50
N ASN A 71 -8.86 -5.56 -1.49
CA ASN A 71 -10.07 -6.17 -2.03
C ASN A 71 -10.10 -7.68 -1.80
N ASN A 72 -11.29 -8.17 -1.46
CA ASN A 72 -11.61 -9.60 -1.36
C ASN A 72 -11.74 -10.21 -2.78
N GLN A 73 -11.33 -11.46 -2.93
CA GLN A 73 -11.55 -12.27 -4.13
C GLN A 73 -13.02 -12.62 -4.40
N ASP A 74 -13.79 -12.93 -3.36
CA ASP A 74 -15.22 -13.21 -3.43
C ASP A 74 -16.01 -12.36 -2.42
N PRO A 75 -16.64 -11.26 -2.85
CA PRO A 75 -17.46 -10.41 -1.97
C PRO A 75 -18.64 -11.13 -1.30
N ALA A 76 -19.02 -12.33 -1.75
CA ALA A 76 -20.07 -13.12 -1.12
C ALA A 76 -19.59 -13.80 0.18
N THR A 77 -18.29 -14.02 0.33
CA THR A 77 -17.71 -14.50 1.58
C THR A 77 -17.75 -13.35 2.58
N ARG A 78 -18.63 -13.44 3.59
CA ARG A 78 -18.80 -12.41 4.63
C ARG A 78 -17.62 -12.37 5.62
N GLN A 79 -16.41 -12.58 5.13
CA GLN A 79 -15.21 -12.61 5.94
C GLN A 79 -14.78 -11.18 6.30
N PRO A 80 -14.38 -10.91 7.55
CA PRO A 80 -13.79 -9.62 7.91
C PRO A 80 -12.47 -9.39 7.14
N PRO A 81 -12.07 -8.14 6.90
CA PRO A 81 -10.75 -7.86 6.35
C PRO A 81 -9.64 -8.32 7.32
N PRO A 82 -8.46 -8.70 6.81
CA PRO A 82 -7.27 -8.93 7.64
C PRO A 82 -6.89 -7.68 8.45
N ASN A 83 -6.06 -7.89 9.47
CA ASN A 83 -5.40 -6.80 10.18
C ASN A 83 -4.33 -6.18 9.26
N LEU A 84 -4.25 -4.85 9.27
CA LEU A 84 -3.23 -4.09 8.57
C LEU A 84 -2.39 -3.29 9.55
N SER A 85 -1.08 -3.22 9.31
CA SER A 85 -0.19 -2.31 10.02
C SER A 85 0.73 -1.58 9.06
N LEU A 86 1.07 -0.34 9.37
CA LEU A 86 2.04 0.46 8.62
C LEU A 86 3.32 0.65 9.43
N TRP A 87 4.46 0.70 8.74
CA TRP A 87 5.73 0.94 9.40
C TRP A 87 5.90 2.43 9.73
N ASP A 88 6.07 2.73 11.01
CA ASP A 88 6.46 4.05 11.48
C ASP A 88 7.98 4.18 11.40
N TRP A 89 8.45 5.05 10.51
CA TRP A 89 9.89 5.24 10.27
C TRP A 89 10.61 5.97 11.40
N ALA A 90 9.89 6.77 12.21
CA ALA A 90 10.48 7.50 13.32
C ALA A 90 10.61 6.63 14.57
N GLN A 91 9.68 5.70 14.78
CA GLN A 91 9.67 4.79 15.92
C GLN A 91 10.21 3.39 15.61
N GLU A 92 10.46 3.09 14.34
CA GLU A 92 10.90 1.76 13.87
C GLU A 92 10.00 0.63 14.37
N THR A 93 8.68 0.82 14.26
CA THR A 93 7.68 -0.16 14.69
C THR A 93 6.52 -0.25 13.71
N TRP A 94 5.88 -1.41 13.68
CA TRP A 94 4.57 -1.57 13.05
C TRP A 94 3.48 -0.91 13.91
N VAL A 95 2.62 -0.13 13.27
CA VAL A 95 1.50 0.57 13.90
C VAL A 95 0.21 0.07 13.25
N PRO A 96 -0.78 -0.42 14.03
CA PRO A 96 -2.06 -0.87 13.49
C PRO A 96 -2.79 0.25 12.75
N VAL A 97 -3.42 -0.10 11.63
CA VAL A 97 -4.37 0.76 10.92
C VAL A 97 -5.75 0.53 11.53
N GLU A 98 -6.37 1.59 12.03
CA GLU A 98 -7.72 1.50 12.59
C GLU A 98 -8.79 1.56 11.50
N GLY A 99 -9.92 0.89 11.72
CA GLY A 99 -11.09 0.99 10.84
C GLY A 99 -10.89 0.40 9.44
N VAL A 100 -10.04 -0.62 9.30
CA VAL A 100 -9.81 -1.33 8.03
C VAL A 100 -11.12 -1.88 7.48
N VAL A 101 -11.35 -1.62 6.20
CA VAL A 101 -12.48 -2.16 5.42
C VAL A 101 -11.99 -2.82 4.14
N TRP A 102 -12.79 -3.74 3.59
CA TRP A 102 -12.65 -4.11 2.19
C TRP A 102 -12.96 -2.89 1.31
N GLY A 103 -12.12 -2.65 0.30
CA GLY A 103 -12.13 -1.45 -0.54
C GLY A 103 -10.95 -0.55 -0.24
N GLU A 104 -11.22 0.70 0.10
CA GLU A 104 -10.20 1.73 0.33
C GLU A 104 -10.26 2.23 1.78
N THR A 105 -9.10 2.24 2.45
CA THR A 105 -8.93 2.77 3.80
C THR A 105 -7.96 3.94 3.76
N ALA A 106 -8.40 5.12 4.18
CA ALA A 106 -7.55 6.31 4.25
C ALA A 106 -6.62 6.24 5.48
N VAL A 107 -5.34 6.54 5.28
CA VAL A 107 -4.35 6.56 6.36
C VAL A 107 -4.30 7.94 6.99
N SER A 108 -4.49 8.01 8.30
CA SER A 108 -4.32 9.24 9.06
C SER A 108 -2.83 9.59 9.21
N ASN A 109 -2.48 10.87 9.03
CA ASN A 109 -1.11 11.37 9.13
C ASN A 109 -0.08 10.60 8.25
N PRO A 110 -0.23 10.63 6.92
CA PRO A 110 0.57 9.80 6.00
C PRO A 110 2.07 10.07 6.07
N THR A 111 2.49 11.29 6.41
CA THR A 111 3.91 11.67 6.54
C THR A 111 4.65 10.86 7.62
N ARG A 112 3.93 10.24 8.57
CA ARG A 112 4.48 9.33 9.57
C ARG A 112 4.93 7.99 8.98
N PHE A 113 4.27 7.53 7.91
CA PHE A 113 4.40 6.18 7.38
C PHE A 113 5.12 6.12 6.02
N VAL A 114 5.45 7.29 5.46
CA VAL A 114 6.20 7.44 4.23
C VAL A 114 7.63 7.87 4.57
N SER A 115 8.61 7.13 4.06
CA SER A 115 10.03 7.40 4.28
C SER A 115 10.48 8.65 3.52
N PRO A 116 11.66 9.21 3.85
CA PRO A 116 12.25 10.30 3.06
C PRO A 116 12.50 9.95 1.60
N ALA A 117 12.60 8.66 1.26
CA ALA A 117 12.72 8.19 -0.11
C ALA A 117 11.37 7.90 -0.78
N ASN A 118 10.23 8.27 -0.17
CA ASN A 118 8.87 7.93 -0.60
C ASN A 118 8.49 6.44 -0.50
N ALA A 119 9.20 5.64 0.30
CA ALA A 119 8.79 4.26 0.56
C ALA A 119 7.72 4.21 1.65
N ALA A 120 6.75 3.30 1.53
CA ALA A 120 5.87 2.93 2.64
C ALA A 120 5.81 1.40 2.76
N ARG A 121 5.68 0.91 3.99
CA ARG A 121 5.60 -0.53 4.24
C ARG A 121 4.25 -0.87 4.86
N LEU A 122 3.69 -1.99 4.42
CA LEU A 122 2.40 -2.51 4.85
C LEU A 122 2.59 -3.97 5.28
N ARG A 123 2.16 -4.27 6.50
CA ARG A 123 1.96 -5.63 6.97
C ARG A 123 0.49 -6.00 6.79
N VAL A 124 0.24 -7.18 6.25
CA VAL A 124 -1.07 -7.79 6.13
C VAL A 124 -1.04 -9.07 6.95
N GLU A 125 -1.92 -9.19 7.93
CA GLU A 125 -1.94 -10.31 8.88
C GLU A 125 -3.35 -10.84 9.04
N ASP A 126 -3.51 -12.16 8.97
CA ASP A 126 -4.74 -12.84 9.33
C ASP A 126 -4.46 -13.79 10.49
N ALA A 127 -5.25 -13.69 11.56
CA ALA A 127 -5.18 -14.61 12.69
C ALA A 127 -6.30 -15.67 12.65
N SER A 128 -7.10 -15.71 11.57
CA SER A 128 -8.19 -16.65 11.43
C SER A 128 -7.69 -18.06 11.09
N LEU A 129 -8.45 -19.08 11.54
CA LEU A 129 -8.16 -20.49 11.21
C LEU A 129 -8.60 -20.87 9.79
N LEU A 130 -9.42 -20.04 9.14
CA LEU A 130 -9.97 -20.32 7.81
C LEU A 130 -9.09 -19.76 6.68
N GLY A 131 -8.18 -18.86 7.04
CA GLY A 131 -7.41 -18.07 6.11
C GLY A 131 -8.26 -17.03 5.37
N VAL A 132 -7.62 -16.12 4.66
CA VAL A 132 -8.29 -15.08 3.86
C VAL A 132 -7.76 -15.02 2.44
N ASP A 133 -8.68 -14.96 1.47
CA ASP A 133 -8.39 -14.72 0.06
C ASP A 133 -8.46 -13.22 -0.27
N ILE A 134 -7.33 -12.67 -0.68
CA ILE A 134 -7.16 -11.25 -1.01
C ILE A 134 -6.87 -11.13 -2.50
N ARG A 135 -7.77 -10.49 -3.24
CA ARG A 135 -7.61 -10.27 -4.69
C ARG A 135 -6.46 -9.31 -4.98
N ASP A 136 -6.42 -8.19 -4.28
CA ASP A 136 -5.38 -7.19 -4.43
C ASP A 136 -5.19 -6.36 -3.16
N VAL A 137 -3.93 -6.05 -2.85
CA VAL A 137 -3.51 -5.23 -1.71
C VAL A 137 -2.36 -4.30 -2.09
N TYR A 138 -2.57 -2.99 -2.02
CA TYR A 138 -1.54 -2.01 -2.38
C TYR A 138 -1.78 -0.63 -1.77
N LEU A 139 -0.73 0.20 -1.80
CA LEU A 139 -0.78 1.58 -1.36
C LEU A 139 -0.97 2.53 -2.55
N VAL A 140 -1.75 3.59 -2.33
CA VAL A 140 -1.97 4.69 -3.26
C VAL A 140 -1.37 5.95 -2.65
N PHE A 141 -0.40 6.53 -3.35
CA PHE A 141 0.30 7.75 -2.95
C PHE A 141 -0.28 8.94 -3.70
N THR A 142 -0.68 9.98 -2.97
CA THR A 142 -1.11 11.24 -3.56
C THR A 142 -0.38 12.40 -2.88
N GLY A 143 0.16 13.32 -3.68
CA GLY A 143 1.02 14.38 -3.17
C GLY A 143 1.31 15.47 -4.20
N ASN A 144 2.18 16.40 -3.86
CA ASN A 144 2.63 17.44 -4.79
C ASN A 144 4.06 17.13 -5.24
N LEU A 145 4.37 17.39 -6.51
CA LEU A 145 5.76 17.37 -6.98
C LEU A 145 6.41 18.71 -6.63
N GLU A 146 7.58 18.65 -6.00
CA GLU A 146 8.45 19.81 -5.71
C GLU A 146 9.58 19.96 -6.73
#